data_AF-A0A953K1M1-F1
#
_entry.id   AF-A0A953K1M1-F1
#
_cell.length_a   1.000
_cell.length_b   1.000
_cell.length_c   1.000
_cell.angle_alpha   90.00
_cell.angle_beta   90.00
_cell.angle_gamma   90.00
#
_symmetry.space_group_name_H-M   'P 1'
#
loop_
_entity.id
_entity.type
_entity.pdbx_description
1 polymer ?
#
loop_
_entity_poly.entity_id
_entity_poly.type
_entity_poly.pdbx_seq_one_letter_code
_entity_poly.pdbx_strand_id
1 'polypeptide(L)'
;MKLLQDLIGIQGPSGHEAAVRDYLVKYVKKASAAWRTKPEIIMGEEFQDCLMLRFGKPRTAIYAHMDTVGFTVRYYNQLVSIGSPDAEMGTRLVGRDSRGAIDCTLE
;
A
#
# COMPACT_ATOMS: atom_id res chain seq x y z
N MET A 1 9.59 5.07 15.15
CA MET A 1 8.19 4.75 14.82
C MET A 1 7.61 5.58 13.68
N LYS A 2 8.13 6.79 13.39
CA LYS A 2 7.59 7.66 12.32
C LYS A 2 7.45 6.99 10.94
N LEU A 3 8.45 6.23 10.48
CA LEU A 3 8.39 5.53 9.18
C LEU A 3 7.20 4.56 9.10
N LEU A 4 6.95 3.80 10.17
CA LEU A 4 5.83 2.86 10.22
C LEU A 4 4.51 3.61 10.18
N GLN A 5 4.39 4.69 10.95
CA GLN A 5 3.19 5.56 10.98
C GLN A 5 2.91 6.20 9.61
N ASP A 6 3.96 6.69 8.95
CA ASP A 6 3.85 7.25 7.60
C ASP A 6 3.39 6.17 6.61
N LEU A 7 3.89 4.94 6.71
CA LEU A 7 3.53 3.84 5.81
C LEU A 7 2.09 3.36 6.01
N ILE A 8 1.66 3.12 7.27
CA ILE A 8 0.27 2.69 7.58
C ILE A 8 -0.76 3.80 7.30
N GLY A 9 -0.33 5.05 7.19
CA GLY A 9 -1.20 6.18 6.84
C GLY A 9 -1.53 6.28 5.35
N ILE A 10 -0.90 5.48 4.50
CA ILE A 10 -1.13 5.47 3.05
C ILE A 10 -2.24 4.48 2.74
N GLN A 11 -3.27 4.92 2.02
CA GLN A 11 -4.28 4.02 1.49
C GLN A 11 -3.69 3.18 0.35
N GLY A 12 -3.73 1.86 0.52
CA GLY A 12 -3.35 0.89 -0.51
C GLY A 12 -4.09 -0.41 -0.33
N PRO A 13 -5.44 -0.43 -0.46
CA PRO A 13 -6.16 -1.70 -0.44
C PRO A 13 -5.81 -2.54 -1.67
N SER A 14 -6.05 -3.86 -1.62
CA SER A 14 -5.75 -4.75 -2.76
C SER A 14 -6.37 -4.23 -4.07
N GLY A 15 -5.52 -4.10 -5.10
CA GLY A 15 -5.84 -3.52 -6.40
C GLY A 15 -5.64 -1.99 -6.52
N HIS A 16 -5.16 -1.31 -5.47
CA HIS A 16 -4.85 0.13 -5.47
C HIS A 16 -3.52 0.44 -4.73
N GLU A 17 -2.46 -0.33 -5.00
CA GLU A 17 -1.19 -0.29 -4.27
C GLU A 17 -0.22 0.81 -4.75
N ALA A 18 -0.50 1.45 -5.90
CA ALA A 18 0.38 2.45 -6.52
C ALA A 18 0.93 3.51 -5.56
N ALA A 19 0.09 4.04 -4.65
CA ALA A 19 0.51 5.05 -3.68
C ALA A 19 1.54 4.53 -2.66
N VAL A 20 1.37 3.28 -2.21
CA VAL A 20 2.31 2.60 -1.31
C VAL A 20 3.62 2.33 -2.05
N ARG A 21 3.54 1.82 -3.29
CA ARG A 21 4.71 1.63 -4.16
C ARG A 21 5.48 2.94 -4.31
N ASP A 22 4.82 4.03 -4.68
CA ASP A 22 5.48 5.32 -4.97
C ASP A 22 6.16 5.90 -3.73
N TYR A 23 5.54 5.76 -2.56
CA TYR A 23 6.16 6.10 -1.29
C TYR A 23 7.43 5.27 -1.04
N LEU A 24 7.35 3.94 -1.20
CA LEU A 24 8.48 3.04 -1.01
C LEU A 24 9.62 3.34 -1.99
N VAL A 25 9.32 3.61 -3.26
CA VAL A 25 10.32 3.99 -4.27
C VAL A 25 11.05 5.25 -3.85
N LYS A 26 10.31 6.29 -3.43
CA LYS A 26 10.90 7.55 -2.95
C LYS A 26 11.76 7.31 -1.72
N TYR A 27 11.28 6.50 -0.78
CA TYR A 27 12.01 6.13 0.41
C TYR A 27 13.32 5.39 0.08
N VAL A 28 13.25 4.34 -0.75
CA VAL A 28 14.39 3.53 -1.18
C VAL A 28 15.42 4.40 -1.90
N LYS A 29 15.00 5.24 -2.86
CA LYS A 29 15.91 6.15 -3.60
C LYS A 29 16.69 7.08 -2.66
N LYS A 30 16.04 7.58 -1.59
CA LYS A 30 16.69 8.44 -0.60
C LYS A 30 17.56 7.66 0.38
N ALA A 31 17.02 6.60 0.98
CA ALA A 31 17.66 5.86 2.07
C ALA A 31 18.83 4.99 1.58
N SER A 32 18.75 4.46 0.35
CA SER A 32 19.79 3.62 -0.24
C SER A 32 21.14 4.30 -0.42
N ALA A 33 21.20 5.64 -0.37
CA ALA A 33 22.45 6.37 -0.33
C ALA A 33 23.33 6.00 0.88
N ALA A 34 22.72 5.62 2.01
CA ALA A 34 23.41 5.23 3.24
C ALA A 34 23.50 3.71 3.43
N TRP A 35 22.91 2.91 2.52
CA TRP A 35 22.98 1.45 2.63
C TRP A 35 24.34 0.92 2.18
N ARG A 36 24.81 -0.15 2.80
CA ARG A 36 26.07 -0.82 2.43
C ARG A 36 26.10 -1.24 0.96
N THR A 37 24.97 -1.69 0.43
CA THR A 37 24.82 -2.10 -0.96
C THR A 37 23.60 -1.41 -1.54
N LYS A 38 23.78 -0.68 -2.64
CA LYS A 38 22.67 -0.07 -3.38
C LYS A 38 21.96 -1.16 -4.22
N PRO A 39 20.62 -1.29 -4.12
CA PRO A 39 19.91 -2.20 -5.00
C PRO A 39 19.72 -1.56 -6.38
N GLU A 40 19.52 -2.41 -7.37
CA GLU A 40 18.78 -2.04 -8.56
C GLU A 40 17.30 -2.08 -8.26
N ILE A 41 16.61 -0.99 -8.61
CA ILE A 41 15.15 -0.86 -8.46
C ILE A 41 14.54 -1.32 -9.78
N ILE A 42 13.75 -2.40 -9.71
CA ILE A 42 13.07 -2.96 -10.88
C ILE A 42 11.57 -2.72 -10.71
N MET A 43 11.02 -2.01 -11.70
CA MET A 43 9.61 -1.64 -11.85
C MET A 43 9.35 -1.39 -13.34
N GLY A 44 8.08 -1.38 -13.75
CA GLY A 44 7.67 -1.08 -15.11
C GLY A 44 6.24 -1.56 -15.37
N GLU A 45 5.70 -1.25 -16.53
CA GLU A 45 4.33 -1.65 -16.90
C GLU A 45 4.13 -3.17 -16.82
N GLU A 46 5.16 -3.95 -17.17
CA GLU A 46 5.17 -5.43 -17.05
C GLU A 46 4.99 -5.93 -15.61
N PHE A 47 5.26 -5.09 -14.61
CA PHE A 47 5.18 -5.40 -13.18
C PHE A 47 4.08 -4.61 -12.47
N GLN A 48 3.29 -3.80 -13.19
CA GLN A 48 2.21 -2.99 -12.64
C GLN A 48 2.69 -2.13 -11.44
N ASP A 49 2.07 -2.32 -10.27
CA ASP A 49 2.42 -1.61 -9.04
C ASP A 49 3.46 -2.35 -8.17
N CYS A 50 4.06 -3.44 -8.64
CA CYS A 50 5.10 -4.15 -7.90
C CYS A 50 6.41 -3.36 -7.82
N LEU A 51 7.18 -3.62 -6.76
CA LEU A 51 8.52 -3.10 -6.54
C LEU A 51 9.47 -4.24 -6.18
N MET A 52 10.55 -4.40 -6.94
CA MET A 52 11.62 -5.34 -6.60
C MET A 52 12.94 -4.62 -6.38
N LEU A 53 13.70 -5.08 -5.38
CA LEU A 53 15.02 -4.58 -5.04
C LEU A 53 16.05 -5.68 -5.24
N ARG A 54 16.85 -5.59 -6.30
CA ARG A 54 17.91 -6.58 -6.59
C ARG A 54 19.24 -6.12 -6.01
N PHE A 55 19.72 -6.83 -5.00
CA PHE A 55 21.03 -6.58 -4.38
C PHE A 55 22.10 -7.52 -4.95
N GLY A 56 22.98 -7.00 -5.80
CA GLY A 56 24.08 -7.78 -6.41
C GLY A 56 23.57 -9.00 -7.19
N LYS A 57 24.10 -10.19 -6.85
CA LYS A 57 23.67 -11.48 -7.42
C LYS A 57 22.90 -12.26 -6.34
N PRO A 58 21.58 -12.02 -6.15
CA PRO A 58 20.83 -12.64 -5.08
C PRO A 58 20.67 -14.15 -5.32
N ARG A 59 20.55 -14.92 -4.24
CA ARG A 59 20.21 -16.35 -4.25
C ARG A 59 18.85 -16.64 -3.62
N THR A 60 18.21 -15.60 -3.10
CA THR A 60 17.00 -15.69 -2.28
C THR A 60 16.15 -14.47 -2.58
N ALA A 61 14.84 -14.66 -2.68
CA ALA A 61 13.84 -13.60 -2.77
C ALA A 61 13.06 -13.55 -1.45
N ILE A 62 12.79 -12.34 -0.97
CA ILE A 62 11.92 -12.08 0.18
C ILE A 62 10.72 -11.31 -0.36
N TYR A 63 9.52 -11.77 -0.01
CA TYR A 63 8.27 -11.17 -0.43
C TYR A 63 7.56 -10.55 0.78
N ALA A 64 7.15 -9.30 0.63
CA ALA A 64 6.26 -8.60 1.54
C ALA A 64 5.19 -7.93 0.67
N HIS A 65 3.93 -8.15 0.99
CA HIS A 65 2.82 -7.55 0.27
C HIS A 65 2.60 -6.11 0.74
N MET A 66 2.17 -5.24 -0.18
CA MET A 66 1.93 -3.81 0.10
C MET A 66 0.46 -3.52 0.37
N ASP A 67 -0.41 -4.40 -0.10
CA ASP A 67 -1.84 -4.23 -0.05
C ASP A 67 -2.39 -4.47 1.35
N THR A 68 -3.54 -3.85 1.59
CA THR A 68 -4.27 -3.93 2.85
C THR A 68 -5.68 -4.46 2.62
N VAL A 69 -6.26 -5.02 3.68
CA VAL A 69 -7.69 -5.31 3.70
C VAL A 69 -8.50 -4.02 3.80
N GLY A 70 -9.76 -4.08 3.38
CA GLY A 70 -10.64 -2.90 3.41
C GLY A 70 -11.99 -3.18 2.78
N PHE A 71 -12.63 -2.15 2.24
CA PHE A 71 -13.95 -2.26 1.62
C PHE A 71 -14.01 -1.48 0.31
N THR A 72 -14.68 -2.06 -0.68
CA THR A 72 -15.12 -1.37 -1.89
C THR A 72 -16.58 -0.95 -1.70
N VAL A 73 -16.86 0.33 -1.88
CA VAL A 73 -18.23 0.86 -1.84
C VAL A 73 -18.95 0.55 -3.15
N ARG A 74 -20.19 0.04 -3.05
CA ARG A 74 -21.12 -0.24 -4.14
C ARG A 74 -22.29 0.74 -4.14
N TYR A 75 -23.32 0.44 -4.94
CA TYR A 75 -24.59 1.14 -4.90
C TYR A 75 -25.16 1.21 -3.49
N TYR A 76 -25.78 2.35 -3.17
CA TYR A 76 -26.44 2.58 -1.88
C TYR A 76 -25.53 2.35 -0.67
N ASN A 77 -24.24 2.70 -0.79
CA ASN A 77 -23.22 2.56 0.25
C ASN A 77 -23.00 1.12 0.75
N GLN A 78 -23.45 0.12 0.02
CA GLN A 78 -23.16 -1.27 0.35
C GLN A 78 -21.64 -1.51 0.28
N LEU A 79 -21.10 -2.27 1.23
CA LEU A 79 -19.69 -2.58 1.28
C LEU A 79 -19.42 -3.99 0.77
N VAL A 80 -18.38 -4.14 -0.03
CA VAL A 80 -17.80 -5.44 -0.42
C VAL A 80 -16.42 -5.53 0.18
N SER A 81 -16.12 -6.61 0.88
CA SER A 81 -14.82 -6.82 1.50
C SER A 81 -13.70 -6.92 0.45
N ILE A 82 -12.60 -6.23 0.73
CA ILE A 82 -11.30 -6.43 0.08
C ILE A 82 -10.49 -7.30 1.04
N GLY A 83 -10.22 -8.55 0.65
CA GLY A 83 -9.66 -9.56 1.56
C GLY A 83 -10.66 -9.96 2.64
N SER A 84 -10.18 -10.14 3.87
CA SER A 84 -10.99 -10.51 5.05
C SER A 84 -10.79 -9.48 6.17
N PRO A 85 -11.33 -8.25 6.02
CA PRO A 85 -11.21 -7.22 7.04
C PRO A 85 -11.99 -7.62 8.30
N ASP A 86 -11.37 -7.42 9.46
CA ASP A 86 -12.04 -7.50 10.74
C ASP A 86 -12.56 -6.11 11.11
N ALA A 87 -13.86 -5.88 10.92
CA ALA A 87 -14.51 -4.60 11.14
C ALA A 87 -15.86 -4.80 11.82
N GLU A 88 -15.91 -4.50 13.11
CA GLU A 88 -17.14 -4.51 13.89
C GLU A 88 -17.97 -3.24 13.63
N MET A 89 -19.24 -3.29 13.97
CA MET A 89 -20.12 -2.11 14.06
C MET A 89 -19.43 -1.00 14.86
N GLY A 90 -19.42 0.23 14.35
CA GLY A 90 -18.66 1.31 14.97
C GLY A 90 -17.24 1.51 14.42
N THR A 91 -16.76 0.63 13.53
CA THR A 91 -15.43 0.80 12.90
C THR A 91 -15.41 2.05 12.04
N ARG A 92 -14.41 2.92 12.26
CA ARG A 92 -14.18 4.11 11.44
C ARG A 92 -13.61 3.71 10.07
N LEU A 93 -14.26 4.14 9.00
CA LEU A 93 -13.82 3.94 7.63
C LEU A 93 -13.49 5.30 6.99
N VAL A 94 -12.36 5.36 6.28
CA VAL A 94 -11.90 6.57 5.60
C VAL A 94 -11.62 6.29 4.13
N GLY A 95 -11.84 7.30 3.27
CA GLY A 95 -11.69 7.14 1.83
C GLY A 95 -11.66 8.48 1.10
N ARG A 96 -11.64 8.43 -0.22
CA ARG A 96 -11.80 9.59 -1.08
C ARG A 96 -12.45 9.20 -2.40
N ASP A 97 -13.36 10.04 -2.87
CA ASP A 97 -13.94 9.96 -4.21
C ASP A 97 -13.85 11.32 -4.93
N SER A 98 -14.58 11.47 -6.03
CA SER A 98 -14.63 12.72 -6.80
C SER A 98 -15.35 13.87 -6.07
N ARG A 99 -16.09 13.60 -4.99
CA ARG A 99 -16.79 14.58 -4.16
C ARG A 99 -15.97 15.00 -2.94
N GLY A 100 -14.96 14.23 -2.55
CA GLY A 100 -13.99 14.62 -1.54
C GLY A 100 -13.58 13.49 -0.61
N ALA A 101 -13.11 13.86 0.57
CA ALA A 101 -12.75 12.90 1.61
C ALA A 101 -14.01 12.31 2.27
N ILE A 102 -13.93 11.03 2.62
CA ILE A 102 -14.96 10.27 3.33
C ILE A 102 -14.39 9.91 4.70
N ASP A 103 -15.20 10.12 5.74
CA ASP A 103 -14.93 9.74 7.12
C ASP A 103 -16.26 9.34 7.74
N CYS A 104 -16.46 8.04 7.94
CA CYS A 104 -17.72 7.49 8.41
C CYS A 104 -17.50 6.35 9.39
N THR A 105 -18.60 5.85 9.93
CA THR A 105 -18.64 4.74 10.87
C THR A 105 -19.49 3.62 10.29
N LEU A 106 -19.05 2.37 10.45
CA LEU A 106 -19.79 1.20 10.00
C LEU A 106 -21.07 1.01 10.81
N GLU A 107 -22.21 0.99 10.12
CA GLU A 107 -23.58 0.81 10.62
C GLU A 107 -24.25 -0.43 10.02
#